data_AF-A0AA95HWU3-F1
#
_entry.id   AF-A0AA95HWU3-F1
#
_cell.length_a   1.000
_cell.length_b   1.000
_cell.length_c   1.000
_cell.angle_alpha   90.00
_cell.angle_beta   90.00
_cell.angle_gamma   90.00
#
_symmetry.space_group_name_H-M   'P 1'
#
loop_
_entity.id
_entity.type
_entity.pdbx_description
1 polymer ?
#
loop_
_entity_poly.entity_id
_entity_poly.type
_entity_poly.pdbx_seq_one_letter_code
_entity_poly.pdbx_strand_id
1 'polypeptide(L)'
;MPAGRSSLLFEVTTDDSLPCIILKGAGLENPYEWQVIMDKEHWTISESAVMYNKPGVLSDAPQDMVSRIKPSQILPIRNAEIQGKDGVSIRKNDYVLIDFFHIEMEALIFRAKGKGTITVCVGETSEEALERDDKKLEQIPTAACGFARRGQCHHFAGPCFQICFTGV
;
A
#
# COMPACT_ATOMS: atom_id res chain seq x y z
N MET A 1 34.22 -5.37 -19.74
CA MET A 1 35.19 -4.27 -19.91
C MET A 1 36.60 -4.86 -19.93
N PRO A 2 37.56 -4.25 -20.63
CA PRO A 2 38.97 -4.67 -20.55
C PRO A 2 39.46 -4.64 -19.10
N ALA A 3 40.38 -5.53 -18.75
CA ALA A 3 40.98 -5.56 -17.42
C ALA A 3 41.80 -4.28 -17.19
N GLY A 4 41.60 -3.63 -16.03
CA GLY A 4 42.26 -2.38 -15.67
C GLY A 4 41.29 -1.23 -15.36
N ARG A 5 41.83 -0.04 -15.11
CA ARG A 5 41.03 1.15 -14.81
C ARG A 5 40.40 1.70 -16.09
N SER A 6 39.08 1.75 -16.13
CA SER A 6 38.30 2.34 -17.21
C SER A 6 37.42 3.44 -16.62
N SER A 7 37.26 4.55 -17.35
CA SER A 7 36.29 5.59 -17.01
C SER A 7 35.11 5.49 -17.98
N LEU A 8 33.89 5.45 -17.43
CA LEU A 8 32.67 5.47 -18.21
C LEU A 8 32.00 6.83 -18.02
N LEU A 9 31.67 7.49 -19.12
CA LEU A 9 30.93 8.74 -19.15
C LEU A 9 29.73 8.56 -20.08
N PHE A 10 28.55 8.87 -19.59
CA PHE A 10 27.31 8.81 -20.34
C PHE A 10 26.72 10.21 -20.39
N GLU A 11 26.53 10.74 -21.59
CA GLU A 11 25.74 11.95 -21.81
C GLU A 11 24.32 11.51 -22.18
N VAL A 12 23.35 11.98 -21.41
CA VAL A 12 21.93 11.63 -21.58
C VAL A 12 21.17 12.92 -21.87
N THR A 13 20.46 12.95 -22.99
CA THR A 13 19.60 14.06 -23.38
C THR A 13 18.20 13.51 -23.63
N THR A 14 17.20 14.20 -23.10
CA THR A 14 15.78 13.84 -23.19
C THR A 14 14.98 15.11 -23.48
N ASP A 15 13.95 15.00 -24.32
CA ASP A 15 13.12 16.14 -24.70
C ASP A 15 11.90 16.30 -23.77
N ASP A 16 11.27 15.17 -23.41
CA ASP A 16 9.96 15.14 -22.76
C ASP A 16 9.94 14.44 -21.38
N SER A 17 11.10 14.03 -20.86
CA SER A 17 11.19 13.32 -19.57
C SER A 17 12.46 13.64 -18.81
N LEU A 18 12.51 13.27 -17.53
CA LEU A 18 13.75 13.30 -16.77
C LEU A 18 14.80 12.34 -17.38
N PRO A 19 16.06 12.77 -17.53
CA PRO A 19 17.12 11.90 -18.03
C PRO A 19 17.41 10.79 -17.01
N CYS A 20 17.43 9.54 -17.48
CA CYS A 20 17.70 8.38 -16.63
C CYS A 20 18.53 7.33 -17.36
N ILE A 21 19.28 6.53 -16.59
CA ILE A 21 20.04 5.39 -17.10
C ILE A 21 19.88 4.19 -16.16
N ILE A 22 19.75 2.99 -16.74
CA ILE A 22 19.82 1.73 -16.00
C ILE A 22 21.11 1.03 -16.42
N LEU A 23 22.01 0.84 -15.46
CA LEU A 23 23.27 0.14 -15.67
C LEU A 23 23.18 -1.26 -15.09
N LYS A 24 23.58 -2.25 -15.88
CA LYS A 24 23.57 -3.67 -15.49
C LYS A 24 24.94 -4.28 -15.74
N GLY A 25 25.46 -5.01 -14.76
CA GLY A 25 26.79 -5.62 -14.83
C GLY A 25 27.51 -5.62 -13.50
N ALA A 26 28.45 -6.55 -13.35
CA ALA A 26 29.26 -6.69 -12.15
C ALA A 26 30.01 -5.39 -11.83
N GLY A 27 29.72 -4.81 -10.66
CA GLY A 27 30.33 -3.55 -10.20
C GLY A 27 29.78 -2.27 -10.84
N LEU A 28 28.71 -2.35 -11.65
CA LEU A 28 28.08 -1.16 -12.27
C LEU A 28 26.71 -0.84 -11.66
N GLU A 29 26.09 -1.80 -10.96
CA GLU A 29 24.69 -1.72 -10.50
C GLU A 29 24.51 -0.89 -9.21
N ASN A 30 25.59 -0.52 -8.51
CA ASN A 30 25.49 0.28 -7.28
C ASN A 30 25.35 1.77 -7.61
N PRO A 31 24.17 2.39 -7.47
CA PRO A 31 23.97 3.78 -7.85
C PRO A 31 24.71 4.77 -6.94
N TYR A 32 25.05 4.38 -5.71
CA TYR A 32 25.80 5.23 -4.78
C TYR A 32 27.27 5.42 -5.19
N GLU A 33 27.75 4.67 -6.17
CA GLU A 33 29.09 4.81 -6.75
C GLU A 33 29.09 5.64 -8.04
N TRP A 34 27.91 6.06 -8.52
CA TRP A 34 27.76 6.91 -9.69
C TRP A 34 27.58 8.37 -9.31
N GLN A 35 28.21 9.22 -10.11
CA GLN A 35 28.09 10.66 -10.01
C GLN A 35 27.40 11.21 -11.25
N VAL A 36 26.63 12.27 -11.07
CA VAL A 36 25.92 12.98 -12.13
C VAL A 36 26.25 14.47 -12.07
N ILE A 37 26.23 15.13 -13.23
CA ILE A 37 26.29 16.59 -13.32
C ILE A 37 25.13 17.05 -14.19
N MET A 38 24.38 18.04 -13.71
CA MET A 38 23.32 18.70 -14.48
C MET A 38 23.68 20.15 -14.82
N ASP A 39 24.41 20.83 -13.94
CA ASP A 39 24.79 22.26 -14.06
C ASP A 39 26.10 22.48 -14.83
N LYS A 40 26.72 21.40 -15.32
CA LYS A 40 28.04 21.33 -15.97
C LYS A 40 29.23 21.70 -15.06
N GLU A 41 29.02 21.88 -13.76
CA GLU A 41 30.05 22.36 -12.83
C GLU A 41 30.25 21.44 -11.62
N HIS A 42 29.18 20.90 -11.03
CA HIS A 42 29.24 20.17 -9.77
C HIS A 42 28.74 18.73 -9.90
N TRP A 43 29.60 17.79 -9.50
CA TRP A 43 29.23 16.37 -9.39
C TRP A 43 28.45 16.11 -8.10
N THR A 44 27.32 15.42 -8.22
CA THR A 44 26.53 14.93 -7.08
C THR A 44 26.24 13.43 -7.22
N ILE A 45 25.80 12.81 -6.12
CA ILE A 45 25.35 11.41 -6.13
C ILE A 45 24.06 11.33 -6.96
N SER A 46 23.95 10.31 -7.81
CA SER A 46 22.73 10.09 -8.59
C SER A 46 21.53 9.81 -7.67
N GLU A 47 20.41 10.48 -7.94
CA GLU A 47 19.13 10.04 -7.36
C GLU A 47 18.79 8.64 -7.88
N SER A 48 18.51 7.73 -6.96
CA SER A 48 18.27 6.33 -7.29
C SER A 48 17.36 5.66 -6.27
N ALA A 49 16.51 4.76 -6.76
CA ALA A 49 15.66 3.92 -5.94
C ALA A 49 15.30 2.65 -6.71
N VAL A 50 15.08 1.55 -5.99
CA VAL A 50 14.72 0.24 -6.58
C VAL A 50 13.45 0.35 -7.44
N MET A 51 12.51 1.22 -7.07
CA MET A 51 11.27 1.46 -7.83
C MET A 51 11.51 1.97 -9.26
N TYR A 52 12.62 2.66 -9.51
CA TYR A 52 12.99 3.18 -10.83
C TYR A 52 13.74 2.15 -11.69
N ASN A 53 14.12 1.00 -11.14
CA ASN A 53 14.82 -0.06 -11.89
C ASN A 53 13.85 -0.91 -12.72
N LYS A 54 13.09 -0.26 -13.60
CA LYS A 54 12.07 -0.86 -14.47
C LYS A 54 12.36 -0.48 -15.92
N PRO A 55 13.02 -1.35 -16.70
CA PRO A 55 13.24 -1.09 -18.12
C PRO A 55 11.91 -0.80 -18.85
N GLY A 56 11.88 0.27 -19.64
CA GLY A 56 10.70 0.68 -20.40
C GLY A 56 9.69 1.56 -19.63
N VAL A 57 9.98 1.93 -18.38
CA VAL A 57 9.21 2.91 -17.60
C VAL A 57 10.08 4.14 -17.40
N LEU A 58 9.55 5.33 -17.71
CA LEU A 58 10.25 6.59 -17.48
C LEU A 58 10.39 6.83 -15.96
N SER A 59 11.48 7.48 -15.55
CA SER A 59 11.74 7.77 -14.13
C SER A 59 10.71 8.71 -13.50
N ASP A 60 10.09 9.56 -14.31
CA ASP A 60 9.04 10.50 -13.95
C ASP A 60 7.62 9.97 -14.19
N ALA A 61 7.49 8.75 -14.72
CA ALA A 61 6.17 8.14 -14.84
C ALA A 61 5.56 7.93 -13.45
N PRO A 62 4.25 8.20 -13.27
CA PRO A 62 3.56 7.94 -12.01
C PRO A 62 3.82 6.52 -11.54
N GLN A 63 4.33 6.38 -10.32
CA GLN A 63 4.54 5.08 -9.68
C GLN A 63 3.45 4.87 -8.65
N ASP A 64 2.51 3.98 -8.94
CA ASP A 64 1.57 3.51 -7.93
C ASP A 64 2.34 2.72 -6.87
N MET A 65 2.49 3.31 -5.68
CA MET A 65 3.18 2.67 -4.57
C MET A 65 2.18 1.85 -3.75
N VAL A 66 2.07 0.56 -4.07
CA VAL A 66 1.29 -0.37 -3.26
C VAL A 66 2.05 -0.69 -1.97
N SER A 67 1.72 0.03 -0.90
CA SER A 67 2.25 -0.25 0.45
C SER A 67 1.28 -1.12 1.24
N ARG A 68 1.82 -2.17 1.88
CA ARG A 68 1.05 -2.99 2.81
C ARG A 68 1.10 -2.36 4.19
N ILE A 69 -0.05 -1.86 4.62
CA ILE A 69 -0.21 -1.17 5.89
C ILE A 69 -0.89 -2.11 6.89
N LYS A 70 -0.41 -2.14 8.13
CA LYS A 70 -1.06 -2.85 9.22
C LYS A 70 -2.04 -1.91 9.94
N PRO A 71 -3.10 -2.44 10.58
CA PRO A 71 -3.93 -1.62 11.47
C PRO A 71 -3.08 -0.86 12.49
N SER A 72 -3.40 0.42 12.69
CA SER A 72 -2.84 1.23 13.76
C SER A 72 -3.44 0.78 15.10
N GLN A 73 -4.76 0.55 15.12
CA GLN A 73 -5.47 0.06 16.29
C GLN A 73 -6.65 -0.87 15.92
N ILE A 74 -6.96 -1.79 16.84
CA ILE A 74 -8.11 -2.70 16.77
C ILE A 74 -8.92 -2.49 18.05
N LEU A 75 -10.13 -1.97 17.92
CA LEU A 75 -11.02 -1.59 19.01
C LEU A 75 -12.21 -2.56 19.09
N PRO A 76 -12.23 -3.50 20.05
CA PRO A 76 -13.35 -4.40 20.25
C PRO A 76 -14.51 -3.62 20.87
N ILE A 77 -15.59 -3.39 20.10
CA ILE A 77 -16.70 -2.56 20.56
C ILE A 77 -17.78 -3.40 21.26
N ARG A 78 -18.02 -4.63 20.79
CA ARG A 78 -18.99 -5.54 21.42
C ARG A 78 -18.51 -6.97 21.45
N ASN A 79 -18.10 -7.42 22.63
CA ASN A 79 -17.71 -8.81 22.97
C ASN A 79 -16.70 -9.49 22.04
N ALA A 80 -16.07 -8.74 21.13
CA ALA A 80 -14.95 -9.20 20.34
C ALA A 80 -13.71 -9.31 21.24
N GLU A 81 -12.92 -10.36 21.06
CA GLU A 81 -11.70 -10.59 21.83
C GLU A 81 -10.47 -10.37 20.95
N ILE A 82 -9.56 -9.49 21.37
CA ILE A 82 -8.29 -9.28 20.66
C ILE A 82 -7.42 -10.54 20.81
N GLN A 83 -6.92 -11.07 19.70
CA GLN A 83 -5.99 -12.19 19.65
C GLN A 83 -4.61 -11.73 19.16
N GLY A 84 -3.69 -11.50 20.08
CA GLY A 84 -2.35 -11.02 19.75
C GLY A 84 -2.37 -9.56 19.27
N LYS A 85 -1.49 -9.21 18.31
CA LYS A 85 -1.37 -7.82 17.80
C LYS A 85 -2.31 -7.50 16.64
N ASP A 86 -2.54 -8.47 15.75
CA ASP A 86 -3.21 -8.25 14.48
C ASP A 86 -4.48 -9.13 14.31
N GLY A 87 -4.92 -9.81 15.38
CA GLY A 87 -6.01 -10.79 15.33
C GLY A 87 -7.20 -10.40 16.21
N VAL A 88 -8.38 -10.88 15.82
CA VAL A 88 -9.63 -10.67 16.56
C VAL A 88 -10.52 -11.91 16.47
N SER A 89 -11.16 -12.26 17.58
CA SER A 89 -12.26 -13.23 17.65
C SER A 89 -13.58 -12.47 17.64
N ILE A 90 -14.48 -12.81 16.72
CA ILE A 90 -15.80 -12.18 16.58
C ILE A 90 -16.84 -13.29 16.68
N ARG A 91 -17.84 -13.14 17.56
CA ARG A 91 -18.99 -14.03 17.67
C ARG A 91 -20.22 -13.40 17.00
N LYS A 92 -21.35 -14.09 17.07
CA LYS A 92 -22.61 -13.59 16.53
C LYS A 92 -23.02 -12.27 17.21
N ASN A 93 -23.37 -11.27 16.40
CA ASN A 93 -23.72 -9.90 16.78
C ASN A 93 -22.59 -9.07 17.39
N ASP A 94 -21.37 -9.60 17.41
CA ASP A 94 -20.18 -8.87 17.83
C ASP A 94 -19.68 -7.99 16.70
N TYR A 95 -18.98 -6.93 17.08
CA TYR A 95 -18.28 -6.11 16.12
C TYR A 95 -17.03 -5.46 16.68
N VAL A 96 -16.10 -5.23 15.77
CA VAL A 96 -14.78 -4.63 16.02
C VAL A 96 -14.58 -3.50 15.02
N LEU A 97 -14.00 -2.41 15.49
CA LEU A 97 -13.58 -1.29 14.68
C LEU A 97 -12.06 -1.38 14.47
N ILE A 98 -11.61 -1.36 13.22
CA ILE A 98 -10.19 -1.39 12.86
C ILE A 98 -9.85 -0.03 12.26
N ASP A 99 -8.89 0.67 12.84
CA ASP A 99 -8.42 1.97 12.35
C ASP A 99 -6.99 1.85 11.83
N PHE A 100 -6.81 2.32 10.60
CA PHE A 100 -5.52 2.31 9.92
C PHE A 100 -4.73 3.61 10.14
N PHE A 101 -5.38 4.71 10.53
CA PHE A 101 -4.77 6.04 10.63
C PHE A 101 -4.11 6.50 9.31
N HIS A 102 -4.73 6.12 8.19
CA HIS A 102 -4.27 6.50 6.86
C HIS A 102 -5.40 7.11 6.06
N ILE A 103 -4.99 8.05 5.21
CA ILE A 103 -5.91 8.83 4.41
C ILE A 103 -6.48 7.93 3.31
N GLU A 104 -5.66 7.44 2.39
CA GLU A 104 -6.16 6.62 1.28
C GLU A 104 -5.70 5.14 1.36
N MET A 105 -6.62 4.20 1.11
CA MET A 105 -6.37 2.77 1.07
C MET A 105 -7.19 2.14 -0.04
N GLU A 106 -6.51 1.64 -1.06
CA GLU A 106 -7.17 1.03 -2.21
C GLU A 106 -7.85 -0.31 -1.87
N ALA A 107 -7.22 -1.14 -1.03
CA ALA A 107 -7.67 -2.50 -0.78
C ALA A 107 -7.47 -2.99 0.65
N LEU A 108 -8.49 -3.69 1.18
CA LEU A 108 -8.40 -4.44 2.44
C LEU A 108 -8.23 -5.93 2.16
N ILE A 109 -7.25 -6.55 2.83
CA ILE A 109 -7.05 -8.00 2.81
C ILE A 109 -7.04 -8.51 4.25
N PHE A 110 -7.98 -9.40 4.56
CA PHE A 110 -8.02 -10.08 5.85
C PHE A 110 -8.12 -11.59 5.67
N ARG A 111 -7.78 -12.33 6.74
CA ARG A 111 -7.97 -13.79 6.78
C ARG A 111 -8.95 -14.13 7.88
N ALA A 112 -9.98 -14.86 7.51
CA ALA A 112 -11.05 -15.25 8.40
C ALA A 112 -11.19 -16.78 8.43
N LYS A 113 -11.42 -17.35 9.61
CA LYS A 113 -11.67 -18.78 9.81
C LYS A 113 -12.86 -18.93 10.74
N GLY A 114 -13.84 -19.75 10.36
CA GLY A 114 -15.05 -19.97 11.17
C GLY A 114 -16.23 -20.46 10.35
N LYS A 115 -17.42 -20.32 10.92
CA LYS A 115 -18.71 -20.52 10.25
C LYS A 115 -19.57 -19.26 10.47
N GLY A 116 -20.31 -18.84 9.46
CA GLY A 116 -21.18 -17.66 9.50
C GLY A 116 -20.95 -16.75 8.30
N THR A 117 -21.30 -15.48 8.47
CA THR A 117 -21.00 -14.41 7.51
C THR A 117 -20.40 -13.21 8.22
N ILE A 118 -19.49 -12.52 7.53
CA ILE A 118 -18.97 -11.22 7.93
C ILE A 118 -19.50 -10.18 6.97
N THR A 119 -19.94 -9.05 7.51
CA THR A 119 -20.13 -7.81 6.76
C THR A 119 -19.03 -6.83 7.14
N VAL A 120 -18.50 -6.11 6.15
CA VAL A 120 -17.47 -5.09 6.30
C VAL A 120 -18.05 -3.74 5.90
N CYS A 121 -18.16 -2.84 6.88
CA CYS A 121 -18.54 -1.44 6.66
C CYS A 121 -17.30 -0.56 6.76
N VAL A 122 -17.22 0.49 5.94
CA VAL A 122 -16.06 1.39 5.86
C VAL A 122 -16.54 2.83 5.98
N GLY A 123 -15.74 3.66 6.63
CA GLY A 123 -15.96 5.10 6.72
C GLY A 123 -14.69 5.87 7.06
N GLU A 124 -14.73 7.18 6.82
CA GLU A 124 -13.68 8.13 7.16
C GLU A 124 -13.58 8.37 8.66
N THR A 125 -14.69 8.18 9.37
CA THR A 125 -14.81 8.40 10.80
C THR A 125 -15.36 7.17 11.51
N SER A 126 -15.30 7.19 12.84
CA SER A 126 -15.67 6.01 13.64
C SER A 126 -17.16 5.85 13.63
N GLU A 127 -17.84 6.99 13.64
CA GLU A 127 -19.26 7.18 13.52
C GLU A 127 -19.76 6.64 12.18
N GLU A 128 -19.10 6.97 11.07
CA GLU A 128 -19.48 6.47 9.75
C GLU A 128 -19.27 4.96 9.62
N ALA A 129 -18.11 4.44 10.02
CA ALA A 129 -17.84 3.00 9.98
C ALA A 129 -18.78 2.18 10.88
N LEU A 130 -19.38 2.81 11.91
CA LEU A 130 -20.34 2.20 12.84
C LEU A 130 -21.80 2.49 12.48
N GLU A 131 -22.07 3.35 11.49
CA GLU A 131 -23.42 3.68 11.05
C GLU A 131 -24.09 2.46 10.40
N ARG A 132 -25.38 2.29 10.69
CA ARG A 132 -26.18 1.13 10.30
C ARG A 132 -27.35 1.50 9.40
N ASP A 133 -27.60 2.79 9.23
CA ASP A 133 -28.53 3.31 8.23
C ASP A 133 -27.77 3.51 6.92
N ASP A 134 -27.88 2.53 6.01
CA ASP A 134 -27.23 2.54 4.70
C ASP A 134 -27.52 3.81 3.88
N LYS A 135 -28.61 4.53 4.18
CA LYS A 135 -28.97 5.79 3.50
C LYS A 135 -28.07 6.97 3.86
N LYS A 136 -27.33 6.86 4.95
CA LYS A 136 -26.43 7.91 5.44
C LYS A 136 -24.96 7.63 5.14
N LEU A 137 -24.67 6.44 4.63
CA LEU A 137 -23.32 6.06 4.29
C LEU A 137 -22.96 6.69 2.94
N GLU A 138 -21.83 7.39 2.91
CA GLU A 138 -21.24 7.85 1.64
C GLU A 138 -20.63 6.66 0.89
N GLN A 139 -20.15 5.66 1.63
CA GLN A 139 -19.60 4.41 1.11
C GLN A 139 -20.56 3.23 1.27
N ILE A 140 -20.79 2.51 0.18
CA ILE A 140 -21.69 1.34 0.20
C ILE A 140 -20.99 0.17 0.91
N PRO A 141 -21.59 -0.44 1.95
CA PRO A 141 -21.05 -1.62 2.60
C PRO A 141 -20.83 -2.76 1.61
N THR A 142 -19.80 -3.57 1.85
CA THR A 142 -19.58 -4.76 1.01
C THR A 142 -20.62 -5.84 1.28
N ALA A 143 -20.96 -6.61 0.24
CA ALA A 143 -21.82 -7.77 0.38
C ALA A 143 -21.24 -8.77 1.38
N ALA A 144 -22.11 -9.37 2.20
CA ALA A 144 -21.70 -10.33 3.21
C ALA A 144 -20.90 -11.49 2.60
N CYS A 145 -19.70 -11.74 3.13
CA CYS A 145 -18.83 -12.82 2.67
C CYS A 145 -18.91 -14.00 3.64
N GLY A 146 -19.14 -15.21 3.10
CA GLY A 146 -19.12 -16.45 3.88
C GLY A 146 -17.70 -16.92 4.21
N PHE A 147 -17.52 -17.55 5.37
CA PHE A 147 -16.25 -18.15 5.78
C PHE A 147 -16.04 -19.49 5.04
N ALA A 148 -15.49 -19.48 3.83
CA ALA A 148 -15.13 -20.73 3.15
C ALA A 148 -13.79 -20.72 2.39
N ARG A 149 -13.20 -19.58 2.01
CA ARG A 149 -11.89 -19.56 1.29
C ARG A 149 -11.09 -18.31 1.66
N ARG A 150 -9.76 -18.37 1.47
CA ARG A 150 -8.80 -17.26 1.70
C ARG A 150 -9.41 -15.93 1.26
N GLY A 151 -9.30 -14.94 2.15
CA GLY A 151 -10.08 -13.71 2.14
C GLY A 151 -10.17 -13.01 0.79
N GLN A 152 -11.36 -12.48 0.52
CA GLN A 152 -11.62 -11.61 -0.60
C GLN A 152 -10.86 -10.29 -0.43
N CYS A 153 -10.33 -9.81 -1.55
CA CYS A 153 -9.83 -8.45 -1.70
C CYS A 153 -11.04 -7.58 -2.02
N HIS A 154 -11.30 -6.55 -1.20
CA HIS A 154 -12.32 -5.56 -1.48
C HIS A 154 -11.64 -4.21 -1.68
N HIS A 155 -12.02 -3.53 -2.77
CA HIS A 155 -11.54 -2.18 -3.04
C HIS A 155 -12.44 -1.21 -2.29
N PHE A 156 -11.83 -0.31 -1.54
CA PHE A 156 -12.51 0.77 -0.85
C PHE A 156 -11.87 2.08 -1.29
N ALA A 157 -12.66 3.13 -1.46
CA ALA A 157 -12.16 4.44 -1.87
C ALA A 157 -12.60 5.46 -0.81
N GLY A 158 -11.65 6.18 -0.23
CA GLY A 158 -11.88 7.13 0.86
C GLY A 158 -10.58 7.73 1.41
N PRO A 159 -10.62 8.92 2.04
CA PRO A 159 -9.51 9.64 2.65
C PRO A 159 -9.36 9.42 4.18
N CYS A 160 -10.05 8.45 4.78
CA CYS A 160 -9.74 7.86 6.09
C CYS A 160 -10.38 6.46 6.16
N PHE A 161 -9.79 5.48 6.86
CA PHE A 161 -10.35 4.12 6.93
C PHE A 161 -10.53 3.61 8.35
N GLN A 162 -11.80 3.50 8.72
CA GLN A 162 -12.24 2.67 9.82
C GLN A 162 -13.16 1.58 9.32
N ILE A 163 -12.99 0.38 9.87
CA ILE A 163 -13.64 -0.82 9.34
C ILE A 163 -14.37 -1.55 10.44
N CYS A 164 -15.68 -1.71 10.28
CA CYS A 164 -16.52 -2.49 11.18
C CYS A 164 -16.75 -3.89 10.63
N PHE A 165 -16.31 -4.91 11.37
CA PHE A 165 -16.61 -6.32 11.07
C PHE A 165 -17.78 -6.78 11.93
N THR A 166 -18.88 -7.22 11.33
CA THR A 166 -20.03 -7.77 12.07
C THR A 166 -20.20 -9.26 11.81
N GLY A 167 -20.30 -10.07 12.88
CA GLY A 167 -20.64 -11.50 12.75
C GLY A 167 -22.15 -11.72 12.77
N VAL A 168 -22.72 -12.43 11.78
CA VAL A 168 -24.17 -12.74 11.71
C VAL A 168 -24.46 -14.20 12.02
#